data_AF-A0A3B0U808-F1
#
_entry.id   AF-A0A3B0U808-F1
#
_cell.length_a   1.000
_cell.length_b   1.000
_cell.length_c   1.000
_cell.angle_alpha   90.00
_cell.angle_beta   90.00
_cell.angle_gamma   90.00
#
_symmetry.space_group_name_H-M   'P 1'
#
loop_
_entity.id
_entity.type
_entity.pdbx_description
1 polymer ?
#
loop_
_entity_poly.entity_id
_entity_poly.type
_entity_poly.pdbx_seq_one_letter_code
_entity_poly.pdbx_strand_id
1 'polypeptide(L)'
;MRLFNKLISYILSFMPRRLVWLFSKRYIAGETISDGLNAAKKLNKERILVTVDLLGEFIRTLAQAEENRDKYLEIIDQFSGQKIQGNFSLKPTMFGLLIDKEACYGYIREIVKRAVENESFVRIDMEDSQCVDREIELFRRLWGEFPSSVGLVLQAYLYRTQNDLEELSRLNSETAPLNFRICKGIYIEPGNIAYQDYQVVRNRFLEILEFMFRNKMYVGIATHDKYLIEGAYDLIGKYKVPKNRYEFQMLYGVTPELRQSIINAGHTMRVYLPFGKEWFGYSTRRLKENPKMMWHIIKALFVRG
;
A
#
# COMPACT_ATOMS: atom_id res chain seq x y z
N MET A 1 -23.38 -9.12 -7.32
CA MET A 1 -21.92 -8.87 -7.35
C MET A 1 -21.06 -10.12 -7.62
N ARG A 2 -21.30 -11.28 -6.98
CA ARG A 2 -20.48 -12.50 -7.20
C ARG A 2 -20.41 -12.98 -8.66
N LEU A 3 -21.52 -13.00 -9.41
CA LEU A 3 -21.53 -13.41 -10.82
C LEU A 3 -20.74 -12.46 -11.72
N PHE A 4 -20.90 -11.15 -11.50
CA PHE A 4 -20.20 -10.10 -12.25
C PHE A 4 -18.68 -10.13 -12.00
N ASN A 5 -18.26 -10.33 -10.74
CA ASN A 5 -16.83 -10.47 -10.40
C ASN A 5 -16.19 -11.74 -10.96
N LYS A 6 -16.95 -12.85 -11.03
CA LYS A 6 -16.50 -14.09 -11.70
C LYS A 6 -16.34 -13.89 -13.21
N LEU A 7 -17.30 -13.25 -13.86
CA LEU A 7 -17.25 -12.92 -15.29
C LEU A 7 -16.07 -11.99 -15.62
N ILE A 8 -15.85 -10.96 -14.81
CA ILE A 8 -14.70 -10.05 -14.95
C ILE A 8 -13.38 -10.81 -14.79
N SER A 9 -13.26 -11.65 -13.75
CA SER A 9 -12.05 -12.43 -13.52
C SER A 9 -11.78 -13.38 -14.69
N TYR A 10 -12.83 -14.00 -15.25
CA TYR A 10 -12.75 -14.84 -16.43
C TYR A 10 -12.26 -14.04 -17.65
N ILE A 11 -12.87 -12.90 -17.98
CA ILE A 11 -12.49 -12.05 -19.11
C ILE A 11 -11.03 -11.57 -18.99
N LEU A 12 -10.61 -11.12 -17.80
CA LEU A 12 -9.24 -10.66 -17.57
C LEU A 12 -8.20 -11.79 -17.74
N SER A 13 -8.55 -13.03 -17.40
CA SER A 13 -7.67 -14.19 -17.59
C SER A 13 -7.38 -14.51 -19.06
N PHE A 14 -8.25 -14.12 -19.98
CA PHE A 14 -8.07 -14.32 -21.43
C PHE A 14 -7.61 -13.06 -22.17
N MET A 15 -7.42 -11.93 -21.47
CA MET A 15 -6.97 -10.69 -22.12
C MET A 15 -5.48 -10.76 -22.50
N PRO A 16 -5.11 -10.39 -23.74
CA PRO A 16 -3.71 -10.23 -24.14
C PRO A 16 -2.98 -9.23 -23.23
N ARG A 17 -1.75 -9.56 -22.81
CA ARG A 17 -0.92 -8.68 -21.95
C ARG A 17 -0.84 -7.25 -22.49
N ARG A 18 -0.69 -7.07 -23.80
CA ARG A 18 -0.65 -5.73 -24.45
C ARG A 18 -1.90 -4.89 -24.20
N LEU A 19 -3.08 -5.52 -24.15
CA LEU A 19 -4.33 -4.81 -23.85
C LEU A 19 -4.41 -4.45 -22.36
N VAL A 20 -4.04 -5.35 -21.45
CA VAL A 20 -3.97 -5.03 -20.01
C VAL A 20 -3.02 -3.86 -19.76
N TRP A 21 -1.85 -3.87 -20.39
CA TRP A 21 -0.87 -2.79 -20.32
C TRP A 21 -1.42 -1.43 -20.79
N LEU A 22 -2.17 -1.40 -21.90
CA LEU A 22 -2.75 -0.16 -22.43
C LEU A 22 -3.62 0.58 -21.39
N PHE A 23 -4.37 -0.18 -20.58
CA PHE A 23 -5.22 0.36 -19.54
C PHE A 23 -4.47 0.60 -18.22
N SER A 24 -3.44 -0.21 -17.92
CA SER A 24 -2.73 -0.16 -16.65
C SER A 24 -1.51 0.76 -16.61
N LYS A 25 -0.91 1.11 -17.75
CA LYS A 25 0.30 1.95 -17.84
C LYS A 25 0.20 3.29 -17.12
N ARG A 26 -1.01 3.82 -16.93
CA ARG A 26 -1.22 5.08 -16.20
C ARG A 26 -1.05 4.93 -14.69
N TYR A 27 -1.18 3.72 -14.16
CA TYR A 27 -1.12 3.39 -12.74
C TYR A 27 0.24 2.90 -12.29
N ILE A 28 1.20 2.78 -13.21
CA ILE A 28 2.55 2.27 -12.98
C ILE A 28 3.54 3.31 -13.50
N ALA A 29 4.60 3.58 -12.75
CA ALA A 29 5.59 4.60 -13.12
C ALA A 29 6.44 4.19 -14.34
N GLY A 30 6.61 2.87 -14.52
CA GLY A 30 7.31 2.23 -15.63
C GLY A 30 7.85 0.86 -15.20
N GLU A 31 8.78 0.32 -15.96
CA GLU A 31 9.34 -1.03 -15.72
C GLU A 31 10.71 -1.00 -15.04
N THR A 32 11.40 0.15 -15.04
CA THR A 32 12.77 0.29 -14.55
C THR A 32 12.87 1.19 -13.32
N ILE A 33 13.97 1.08 -12.57
CA ILE A 33 14.28 1.98 -11.45
C ILE A 33 14.32 3.45 -11.93
N SER A 34 14.89 3.69 -13.12
CA SER A 34 14.93 5.03 -13.73
C SER A 34 13.53 5.60 -13.99
N ASP A 35 12.57 4.78 -14.41
CA ASP A 35 11.17 5.22 -14.58
C ASP A 35 10.54 5.62 -13.24
N GLY A 36 10.74 4.78 -12.21
CA GLY A 36 10.32 5.05 -10.84
C GLY A 36 10.90 6.37 -10.32
N LEU A 37 12.21 6.57 -10.47
CA LEU A 37 12.90 7.81 -10.08
C LEU A 37 12.35 9.04 -10.82
N ASN A 38 12.15 8.94 -12.13
CA ASN A 38 11.63 10.05 -12.93
C ASN A 38 10.21 10.44 -12.50
N ALA A 39 9.35 9.46 -12.22
CA ALA A 39 8.01 9.72 -11.70
C ALA A 39 8.05 10.31 -10.29
N ALA A 40 8.92 9.79 -9.41
CA ALA A 40 9.09 10.31 -8.06
C ALA A 40 9.57 11.76 -8.04
N LYS A 41 10.54 12.12 -8.90
CA LYS A 41 11.02 13.50 -9.05
C LYS A 41 9.90 14.45 -9.48
N LYS A 42 9.04 14.03 -10.43
CA LYS A 42 7.90 14.83 -10.86
C LYS A 42 6.93 15.10 -9.70
N LEU A 43 6.59 14.05 -8.94
CA LEU A 43 5.72 14.18 -7.76
C LEU A 43 6.34 15.06 -6.67
N ASN A 44 7.63 14.88 -6.36
CA ASN A 44 8.30 15.71 -5.36
C ASN A 44 8.39 17.19 -5.74
N LYS A 45 8.52 17.52 -7.04
CA LYS A 45 8.43 18.92 -7.52
C LYS A 45 7.08 19.55 -7.24
N GLU A 46 6.03 18.74 -7.20
CA GLU A 46 4.66 19.13 -6.83
C GLU A 46 4.41 19.06 -5.30
N ARG A 47 5.48 18.88 -4.49
CA ARG A 47 5.42 18.70 -3.04
C ARG A 47 4.62 17.46 -2.60
N ILE A 48 4.52 16.46 -3.47
CA ILE A 48 3.90 15.17 -3.18
C ILE A 48 5.00 14.18 -2.77
N LEU A 49 4.84 13.57 -1.61
CA LEU A 49 5.74 12.50 -1.15
C LEU A 49 5.46 11.21 -1.91
N VAL A 50 6.41 10.27 -1.92
CA VAL A 50 6.19 8.95 -2.52
C VAL A 50 6.35 7.81 -1.53
N THR A 51 5.67 6.70 -1.77
CA THR A 51 6.03 5.39 -1.24
C THR A 51 6.31 4.47 -2.41
N VAL A 52 7.54 3.99 -2.48
CA VAL A 52 8.08 3.26 -3.62
C VAL A 52 7.74 1.78 -3.47
N ASP A 53 7.15 1.19 -4.51
CA ASP A 53 6.77 -0.22 -4.54
C ASP A 53 7.37 -0.89 -5.78
N LEU A 54 8.28 -1.85 -5.56
CA LEU A 54 8.75 -2.71 -6.64
C LEU A 54 7.70 -3.79 -6.87
N LEU A 55 7.17 -3.83 -8.08
CA LEU A 55 6.14 -4.80 -8.46
C LEU A 55 6.72 -6.23 -8.44
N GLY A 56 6.03 -7.08 -7.69
CA GLY A 56 6.29 -8.51 -7.50
C GLY A 56 5.52 -9.00 -6.26
N GLU A 57 5.33 -10.31 -6.12
CA GLU A 57 4.74 -10.99 -4.95
C GLU A 57 4.76 -12.50 -5.18
N PHE A 58 4.56 -13.29 -4.12
CA PHE A 58 4.38 -14.75 -4.16
C PHE A 58 5.48 -15.48 -4.96
N ILE A 59 6.73 -15.31 -4.52
CA ILE A 59 7.86 -16.04 -5.09
C ILE A 59 7.75 -17.54 -4.82
N ARG A 60 8.55 -18.34 -5.55
CA ARG A 60 8.58 -19.80 -5.42
C ARG A 60 9.88 -20.34 -4.82
N THR A 61 10.95 -19.53 -4.81
CA THR A 61 12.26 -19.94 -4.30
C THR A 61 12.92 -18.84 -3.47
N LEU A 62 13.80 -19.20 -2.54
CA LEU A 62 14.57 -18.22 -1.75
C LEU A 62 15.60 -17.45 -2.58
N ALA A 63 16.10 -18.01 -3.68
CA ALA A 63 16.95 -17.26 -4.61
C ALA A 63 16.24 -16.01 -5.17
N GLN A 64 14.93 -16.09 -5.42
CA GLN A 64 14.14 -14.92 -5.81
C GLN A 64 14.02 -13.89 -4.68
N ALA A 65 13.96 -14.33 -3.41
CA ALA A 65 13.93 -13.43 -2.25
C ALA A 65 15.23 -12.64 -2.13
N GLU A 66 16.36 -13.32 -2.30
CA GLU A 66 17.69 -12.73 -2.33
C GLU A 66 17.83 -11.69 -3.46
N GLU A 67 17.43 -12.03 -4.68
CA GLU A 67 17.43 -11.06 -5.79
C GLU A 67 16.53 -9.85 -5.52
N ASN A 68 15.36 -10.06 -4.90
CA ASN A 68 14.44 -8.98 -4.55
C ASN A 68 15.04 -8.08 -3.46
N ARG A 69 15.72 -8.67 -2.48
CA ARG A 69 16.46 -7.94 -1.44
C ARG A 69 17.53 -7.06 -2.07
N ASP A 70 18.36 -7.61 -2.95
CA ASP A 70 19.43 -6.86 -3.62
C ASP A 70 18.87 -5.70 -4.45
N LYS A 71 17.78 -5.94 -5.19
CA LYS A 71 17.07 -4.88 -5.94
C LYS A 71 16.55 -3.78 -5.01
N TYR A 72 15.99 -4.12 -3.85
CA TYR A 72 15.52 -3.11 -2.90
C TYR A 72 16.65 -2.31 -2.26
N LEU A 73 17.81 -2.94 -2.00
CA LEU A 73 19.01 -2.21 -1.56
C LEU A 73 19.45 -1.19 -2.62
N GLU A 74 19.51 -1.60 -3.89
CA GLU A 74 19.81 -0.70 -5.01
C GLU A 74 18.79 0.44 -5.13
N ILE A 75 17.50 0.13 -5.02
CA ILE A 75 16.41 1.12 -5.06
C ILE A 75 16.59 2.14 -3.93
N ILE A 76 16.86 1.70 -2.70
CA ILE A 76 17.07 2.61 -1.57
C ILE A 76 18.26 3.53 -1.84
N ASP A 77 19.40 2.99 -2.27
CA ASP A 77 20.60 3.77 -2.55
C ASP A 77 20.36 4.81 -3.65
N GLN A 78 19.70 4.42 -4.75
CA GLN A 78 19.45 5.33 -5.86
C GLN A 78 18.42 6.40 -5.53
N PHE A 79 17.33 6.06 -4.83
CA PHE A 79 16.30 7.02 -4.46
C PHE A 79 16.82 8.01 -3.39
N SER A 80 17.54 7.51 -2.40
CA SER A 80 18.11 8.33 -1.32
C SER A 80 19.26 9.19 -1.83
N GLY A 81 20.16 8.64 -2.66
CA GLY A 81 21.25 9.38 -3.31
C GLY A 81 20.76 10.51 -4.22
N GLN A 82 19.55 10.37 -4.78
CA GLN A 82 18.88 11.43 -5.56
C GLN A 82 17.94 12.32 -4.72
N LYS A 83 17.97 12.17 -3.40
CA LYS A 83 17.22 12.96 -2.42
C LYS A 83 15.70 12.92 -2.64
N ILE A 84 15.19 11.80 -3.13
CA ILE A 84 13.74 11.60 -3.29
C ILE A 84 13.08 11.67 -1.91
N GLN A 85 12.07 12.53 -1.79
CA GLN A 85 11.24 12.67 -0.60
C GLN A 85 10.22 11.52 -0.59
N GLY A 86 10.59 10.42 0.06
CA GLY A 86 9.79 9.20 0.02
C GLY A 86 10.17 8.15 1.07
N ASN A 87 9.45 7.04 1.02
CA ASN A 87 9.73 5.83 1.80
C ASN A 87 9.49 4.59 0.91
N PHE A 88 9.67 3.39 1.44
CA PHE A 88 9.57 2.15 0.67
C PHE A 88 8.44 1.27 1.22
N SER A 89 7.64 0.65 0.35
CA SER A 89 6.66 -0.37 0.72
C SER A 89 7.18 -1.75 0.30
N LEU A 90 7.09 -2.73 1.19
CA LEU A 90 7.55 -4.10 1.00
C LEU A 90 6.40 -5.08 1.17
N LYS A 91 6.27 -6.05 0.26
CA LYS A 91 5.38 -7.20 0.40
C LYS A 91 6.18 -8.39 0.91
N PRO A 92 5.97 -8.86 2.15
CA PRO A 92 6.79 -9.93 2.71
C PRO A 92 6.83 -11.24 1.90
N THR A 93 5.79 -11.55 1.12
CA THR A 93 5.82 -12.72 0.23
C THR A 93 6.85 -12.60 -0.89
N MET A 94 7.31 -11.39 -1.25
CA MET A 94 8.45 -11.18 -2.15
C MET A 94 9.79 -11.60 -1.55
N PHE A 95 9.83 -11.76 -0.23
CA PHE A 95 11.03 -12.11 0.53
C PHE A 95 10.92 -13.48 1.20
N GLY A 96 9.92 -14.27 0.82
CA GLY A 96 9.80 -15.67 1.26
C GLY A 96 8.97 -15.90 2.51
N LEU A 97 8.08 -14.98 2.92
CA LEU A 97 7.20 -15.17 4.09
C LEU A 97 6.47 -16.53 4.15
N LEU A 98 6.06 -17.03 2.97
CA LEU A 98 5.35 -18.31 2.81
C LEU A 98 6.27 -19.52 2.56
N ILE A 99 7.59 -19.29 2.45
CA ILE A 99 8.60 -20.32 2.24
C ILE A 99 9.38 -20.54 3.54
N ASP A 100 10.04 -19.49 4.03
CA ASP A 100 10.85 -19.49 5.24
C ASP A 100 10.73 -18.12 5.93
N LYS A 101 10.11 -18.11 7.12
CA LYS A 101 9.88 -16.89 7.90
C LYS A 101 11.18 -16.24 8.38
N GLU A 102 12.19 -17.03 8.73
CA GLU A 102 13.45 -16.50 9.25
C GLU A 102 14.30 -15.92 8.13
N ALA A 103 14.34 -16.59 6.96
CA ALA A 103 14.96 -16.03 5.77
C ALA A 103 14.27 -14.70 5.38
N CYS A 104 12.94 -14.67 5.37
CA CYS A 104 12.17 -13.46 5.11
C CYS A 104 12.49 -12.33 6.10
N TYR A 105 12.59 -12.64 7.40
CA TYR A 105 13.01 -11.68 8.41
C TYR A 105 14.41 -11.13 8.11
N GLY A 106 15.37 -12.01 7.83
CA GLY A 106 16.75 -11.63 7.51
C GLY A 106 16.84 -10.65 6.34
N TYR A 107 16.19 -10.98 5.22
CA TYR A 107 16.18 -10.12 4.03
C TYR A 107 15.53 -8.77 4.29
N ILE A 108 14.34 -8.74 4.91
CA ILE A 108 13.63 -7.47 5.17
C ILE A 108 14.40 -6.63 6.20
N ARG A 109 14.99 -7.27 7.22
CA ARG A 109 15.83 -6.59 8.20
C ARG A 109 17.00 -5.85 7.55
N GLU A 110 17.68 -6.47 6.60
CA GLU A 110 18.77 -5.81 5.85
C GLU A 110 18.28 -4.59 5.07
N ILE A 111 17.10 -4.68 4.44
CA ILE A 111 16.48 -3.57 3.71
C ILE A 111 16.10 -2.43 4.67
N VAL A 112 15.50 -2.75 5.81
CA VAL A 112 15.16 -1.78 6.86
C VAL A 112 16.42 -1.10 7.38
N LYS A 113 17.46 -1.87 7.68
CA LYS A 113 18.74 -1.32 8.14
C LYS A 113 19.31 -0.33 7.11
N ARG A 114 19.32 -0.70 5.82
CA ARG A 114 19.77 0.20 4.74
C ARG A 114 18.91 1.46 4.63
N ALA A 115 17.60 1.35 4.80
CA ALA A 115 16.71 2.51 4.81
C ALA A 115 17.02 3.44 5.99
N VAL A 116 17.30 2.90 7.18
CA VAL A 116 17.71 3.68 8.36
C VAL A 116 19.03 4.41 8.13
N GLU A 117 20.02 3.73 7.54
CA GLU A 117 21.32 4.34 7.16
C GLU A 117 21.16 5.52 6.18
N ASN A 118 20.05 5.57 5.44
CA ASN A 118 19.69 6.62 4.50
C ASN A 118 18.60 7.58 5.03
N GLU A 119 18.35 7.60 6.34
CA GLU A 119 17.32 8.45 6.98
C GLU A 119 15.91 8.26 6.38
N SER A 120 15.60 7.04 5.94
CA SER A 120 14.35 6.67 5.30
C SER A 120 13.52 5.72 6.17
N PHE A 121 12.39 5.29 5.61
CA PHE A 121 11.37 4.53 6.30
C PHE A 121 10.91 3.35 5.44
N VAL A 122 10.54 2.24 6.09
CA VAL A 122 9.97 1.06 5.43
C VAL A 122 8.56 0.77 5.95
N ARG A 123 7.63 0.59 5.04
CA ARG A 123 6.28 0.11 5.31
C ARG A 123 6.17 -1.36 4.92
N ILE A 124 5.78 -2.20 5.85
CA ILE A 124 5.36 -3.57 5.57
C ILE A 124 3.92 -3.52 5.07
N ASP A 125 3.71 -3.84 3.80
CA ASP A 125 2.38 -4.01 3.22
C ASP A 125 1.70 -5.26 3.82
N MET A 126 0.38 -5.22 3.91
CA MET A 126 -0.44 -6.31 4.45
C MET A 126 -1.05 -7.07 3.28
N GLU A 127 -0.72 -8.35 3.18
CA GLU A 127 -1.14 -9.23 2.10
C GLU A 127 -2.47 -9.93 2.43
N ASP A 128 -2.75 -11.09 1.84
CA ASP A 128 -4.02 -11.79 2.09
C ASP A 128 -4.06 -12.42 3.49
N SER A 129 -5.24 -12.92 3.87
CA SER A 129 -5.51 -13.40 5.22
C SER A 129 -4.55 -14.50 5.73
N GLN A 130 -3.88 -15.24 4.84
CA GLN A 130 -2.92 -16.27 5.24
C GLN A 130 -1.59 -15.66 5.76
N CYS A 131 -1.32 -14.41 5.41
CA CYS A 131 -0.09 -13.69 5.75
C CYS A 131 -0.22 -12.86 7.03
N VAL A 132 -1.42 -12.40 7.39
CA VAL A 132 -1.67 -11.38 8.44
C VAL A 132 -0.91 -11.65 9.75
N ASP A 133 -1.04 -12.85 10.32
CA ASP A 133 -0.36 -13.20 11.57
C ASP A 133 1.16 -13.12 11.45
N ARG A 134 1.70 -13.59 10.32
CA ARG A 134 3.14 -13.61 10.05
C ARG A 134 3.69 -12.21 9.81
N GLU A 135 2.90 -11.34 9.18
CA GLU A 135 3.26 -9.95 8.91
C GLU A 135 3.22 -9.08 10.17
N ILE A 136 2.26 -9.33 11.06
CA ILE A 136 2.22 -8.72 12.39
C ILE A 136 3.43 -9.17 13.23
N GLU A 137 3.75 -10.47 13.21
CA GLU A 137 4.93 -11.03 13.89
C GLU A 137 6.24 -10.40 13.37
N LEU A 138 6.41 -10.36 12.05
CA LEU A 138 7.52 -9.72 11.36
C LEU A 138 7.65 -8.24 11.77
N PHE A 139 6.54 -7.49 11.72
CA PHE A 139 6.52 -6.09 12.12
C PHE A 139 6.94 -5.88 13.56
N ARG A 140 6.46 -6.70 14.51
CA ARG A 140 6.82 -6.56 15.94
C ARG A 140 8.32 -6.74 16.16
N ARG A 141 8.93 -7.72 15.50
CA ARG A 141 10.39 -7.95 15.57
C ARG A 141 11.16 -6.75 15.00
N LEU A 142 10.80 -6.31 13.79
CA LEU A 142 11.45 -5.17 13.14
C LEU A 142 11.28 -3.87 13.91
N TRP A 143 10.09 -3.60 14.46
CA TRP A 143 9.83 -2.40 15.26
C TRP A 143 10.62 -2.39 16.57
N GLY A 144 10.81 -3.55 17.19
CA GLY A 144 11.65 -3.68 18.38
C GLY A 144 13.13 -3.35 18.13
N GLU A 145 13.61 -3.59 16.91
CA GLU A 145 15.00 -3.29 16.51
C GLU A 145 15.18 -1.89 15.89
N PHE A 146 14.20 -1.43 15.11
CA PHE A 146 14.23 -0.16 14.38
C PHE A 146 12.99 0.69 14.69
N PRO A 147 12.82 1.13 15.95
CA PRO A 147 11.68 1.97 16.33
C PRO A 147 11.65 3.23 15.48
N SER A 148 10.45 3.69 15.14
CA SER A 148 10.19 4.88 14.29
C SER A 148 10.56 4.78 12.81
N SER A 149 11.27 3.72 12.37
CA SER A 149 11.71 3.55 10.97
C SER A 149 10.93 2.48 10.20
N VAL A 150 10.04 1.76 10.89
CA VAL A 150 9.18 0.72 10.30
C VAL A 150 7.73 0.96 10.65
N GLY A 151 6.84 0.67 9.71
CA GLY A 151 5.40 0.67 9.93
C GLY A 151 4.70 -0.50 9.27
N LEU A 152 3.43 -0.67 9.60
CA LEU A 152 2.58 -1.76 9.11
C LEU A 152 1.35 -1.22 8.38
N VAL A 153 0.85 -1.95 7.40
CA VAL A 153 -0.47 -1.71 6.80
C VAL A 153 -1.54 -2.48 7.58
N LEU A 154 -2.72 -1.90 7.75
CA LEU A 154 -3.89 -2.56 8.31
C LEU A 154 -5.06 -2.46 7.32
N GLN A 155 -5.92 -3.48 7.30
CA GLN A 155 -6.99 -3.63 6.32
C GLN A 155 -8.35 -3.57 7.02
N ALA A 156 -9.09 -2.47 6.86
CA ALA A 156 -10.32 -2.20 7.61
C ALA A 156 -11.46 -3.22 7.41
N TYR A 157 -11.43 -3.98 6.31
CA TYR A 157 -12.44 -4.98 5.99
C TYR A 157 -12.34 -6.29 6.78
N LEU A 158 -11.23 -6.58 7.49
CA LEU A 158 -11.12 -7.83 8.25
C LEU A 158 -11.78 -7.68 9.61
N TYR A 159 -12.46 -8.73 10.08
CA TYR A 159 -13.08 -8.73 11.41
C TYR A 159 -12.06 -8.56 12.52
N ARG A 160 -10.86 -9.14 12.34
CA ARG A 160 -9.77 -9.16 13.32
C ARG A 160 -9.04 -7.83 13.53
N THR A 161 -9.09 -6.90 12.57
CA THR A 161 -8.20 -5.72 12.54
C THR A 161 -8.29 -4.83 13.77
N GLN A 162 -9.48 -4.70 14.38
CA GLN A 162 -9.63 -3.92 15.61
C GLN A 162 -8.85 -4.55 16.78
N ASN A 163 -8.99 -5.86 16.96
CA ASN A 163 -8.30 -6.60 18.02
C ASN A 163 -6.77 -6.58 17.79
N ASP A 164 -6.33 -6.82 16.55
CA ASP A 164 -4.90 -6.76 16.21
C ASP A 164 -4.31 -5.36 16.53
N LEU A 165 -5.05 -4.29 16.24
CA LEU A 165 -4.63 -2.92 16.53
C LEU A 165 -4.59 -2.61 18.04
N GLU A 166 -5.55 -3.11 18.81
CA GLU A 166 -5.57 -2.99 20.28
C GLU A 166 -4.41 -3.75 20.95
N GLU A 167 -4.04 -4.91 20.41
CA GLU A 167 -2.87 -5.63 20.90
C GLU A 167 -1.57 -4.89 20.57
N LEU A 168 -1.45 -4.41 19.33
CA LEU A 168 -0.29 -3.64 18.90
C LEU A 168 -0.15 -2.31 19.63
N SER A 169 -1.24 -1.66 20.03
CA SER A 169 -1.20 -0.36 20.70
C SER A 169 -0.39 -0.37 22.01
N ARG A 170 -0.18 -1.55 22.61
CA ARG A 170 0.69 -1.74 23.79
C ARG A 170 2.16 -1.41 23.52
N LEU A 171 2.58 -1.44 22.26
CA LEU A 171 3.93 -1.05 21.83
C LEU A 171 4.06 0.47 21.61
N ASN A 172 2.94 1.20 21.49
CA ASN A 172 2.96 2.61 21.17
C ASN A 172 3.54 3.45 22.32
N SER A 173 4.42 4.38 21.99
CA SER A 173 4.97 5.34 22.94
C SER A 173 5.04 6.74 22.34
N GLU A 174 5.18 7.76 23.18
CA GLU A 174 5.31 9.14 22.69
C GLU A 174 6.63 9.37 21.93
N THR A 175 7.70 8.67 22.32
CA THR A 175 9.04 8.78 21.71
C THR A 175 9.19 7.92 20.45
N ALA A 176 8.44 6.82 20.34
CA ALA A 176 8.42 5.94 19.19
C ALA A 176 6.96 5.58 18.84
N PRO A 177 6.19 6.53 18.29
CA PRO A 177 4.81 6.27 17.92
C PRO A 177 4.72 5.17 16.88
N LEU A 178 3.76 4.26 17.05
CA LEU A 178 3.43 3.30 16.01
C LEU A 178 2.99 4.03 14.75
N ASN A 179 3.50 3.55 13.63
CA ASN A 179 3.23 4.12 12.34
C ASN A 179 2.44 3.12 11.50
N PHE A 180 1.17 3.43 11.25
CA PHE A 180 0.28 2.55 10.50
C PHE A 180 -0.21 3.22 9.21
N ARG A 181 -0.43 2.42 8.17
CA ARG A 181 -1.24 2.80 7.00
C ARG A 181 -2.55 2.04 7.09
N ILE A 182 -3.67 2.73 7.12
CA ILE A 182 -5.00 2.09 7.05
C ILE A 182 -5.51 2.15 5.62
N CYS A 183 -5.90 1.00 5.08
CA CYS A 183 -6.60 0.88 3.81
C CYS A 183 -7.91 0.09 4.02
N LYS A 184 -8.75 0.00 2.99
CA LYS A 184 -9.95 -0.86 3.08
C LYS A 184 -9.59 -2.35 3.12
N GLY A 185 -8.65 -2.77 2.29
CA GLY A 185 -8.43 -4.18 1.94
C GLY A 185 -8.59 -4.38 0.44
N ILE A 186 -7.85 -5.35 -0.10
CA ILE A 186 -7.63 -5.45 -1.55
C ILE A 186 -7.79 -6.88 -2.09
N TYR A 187 -7.68 -7.87 -1.20
CA TYR A 187 -7.84 -9.27 -1.54
C TYR A 187 -9.32 -9.65 -1.48
N ILE A 188 -9.69 -10.72 -2.18
CA ILE A 188 -11.08 -11.22 -2.16
C ILE A 188 -11.16 -12.29 -1.09
N GLU A 189 -11.43 -11.86 0.15
CA GLU A 189 -11.53 -12.74 1.31
C GLU A 189 -12.94 -13.30 1.50
N PRO A 190 -13.08 -14.50 2.10
CA PRO A 190 -14.39 -15.08 2.37
C PRO A 190 -15.14 -14.30 3.47
N GLY A 191 -16.48 -14.31 3.38
CA GLY A 191 -17.35 -13.52 4.27
C GLY A 191 -17.35 -13.94 5.74
N ASN A 192 -16.73 -15.08 6.08
CA ASN A 192 -16.54 -15.52 7.46
C ASN A 192 -15.36 -14.83 8.14
N ILE A 193 -14.48 -14.14 7.41
CA ILE A 193 -13.34 -13.40 7.98
C ILE A 193 -13.31 -11.92 7.61
N ALA A 194 -14.08 -11.51 6.59
CA ALA A 194 -14.08 -10.14 6.08
C ALA A 194 -15.48 -9.60 5.77
N TYR A 195 -15.70 -8.33 6.13
CA TYR A 195 -16.87 -7.55 5.75
C TYR A 195 -16.95 -7.41 4.22
N GLN A 196 -18.10 -7.75 3.66
CA GLN A 196 -18.35 -7.67 2.21
C GLN A 196 -19.17 -6.43 1.83
N ASP A 197 -19.92 -5.87 2.79
CA ASP A 197 -20.73 -4.68 2.56
C ASP A 197 -19.84 -3.43 2.51
N TYR A 198 -20.02 -2.63 1.46
CA TYR A 198 -19.18 -1.48 1.19
C TYR A 198 -19.31 -0.36 2.22
N GLN A 199 -20.53 -0.12 2.73
CA GLN A 199 -20.75 0.91 3.74
C GLN A 199 -20.26 0.43 5.11
N VAL A 200 -20.42 -0.85 5.43
CA VAL A 200 -19.82 -1.43 6.63
C VAL A 200 -18.30 -1.26 6.62
N VAL A 201 -17.61 -1.59 5.51
CA VAL A 201 -16.16 -1.38 5.39
C VAL A 201 -15.77 0.09 5.57
N ARG A 202 -16.58 1.04 5.08
CA ARG A 202 -16.33 2.48 5.30
C ARG A 202 -16.43 2.86 6.76
N ASN A 203 -17.47 2.39 7.46
CA ASN A 203 -17.66 2.68 8.88
C ASN A 203 -16.50 2.11 9.69
N ARG A 204 -16.12 0.85 9.44
CA ARG A 204 -14.96 0.21 10.07
C ARG A 204 -13.65 0.95 9.82
N PHE A 205 -13.43 1.46 8.62
CA PHE A 205 -12.25 2.28 8.32
C PHE A 205 -12.18 3.52 9.20
N LEU A 206 -13.30 4.25 9.37
CA LEU A 206 -13.35 5.46 10.19
C LEU A 206 -13.22 5.14 11.68
N GLU A 207 -13.81 4.05 12.17
CA GLU A 207 -13.65 3.58 13.55
C GLU A 207 -12.18 3.25 13.87
N ILE A 208 -11.49 2.55 12.96
CA ILE A 208 -10.07 2.24 13.09
C ILE A 208 -9.22 3.52 13.06
N LEU A 209 -9.53 4.44 12.14
CA LEU A 209 -8.84 5.73 12.05
C LEU A 209 -8.99 6.55 13.34
N GLU A 210 -10.21 6.61 13.88
CA GLU A 210 -10.52 7.27 15.15
C GLU A 210 -9.73 6.65 16.30
N PHE A 211 -9.65 5.31 16.38
CA PHE A 211 -8.83 4.62 17.37
C PHE A 211 -7.35 5.04 17.28
N MET A 212 -6.78 5.07 16.08
CA MET A 212 -5.37 5.45 15.89
C MET A 212 -5.10 6.91 16.32
N PHE A 213 -6.02 7.83 16.02
CA PHE A 213 -5.90 9.22 16.44
C PHE A 213 -6.03 9.40 17.95
N ARG A 214 -6.99 8.73 18.59
CA ARG A 214 -7.14 8.74 20.06
C ARG A 214 -5.89 8.25 20.78
N ASN A 215 -5.23 7.24 20.21
CA ASN A 215 -4.01 6.67 20.76
C ASN A 215 -2.73 7.39 20.32
N LYS A 216 -2.83 8.57 19.69
CA LYS A 216 -1.69 9.36 19.21
C LYS A 216 -0.70 8.49 18.41
N MET A 217 -1.19 7.72 17.44
CA MET A 217 -0.35 6.99 16.47
C MET A 217 -0.02 7.88 15.27
N TYR A 218 0.90 7.48 14.38
CA TYR A 218 1.04 8.11 13.06
C TYR A 218 0.20 7.34 12.05
N VAL A 219 -0.57 8.04 11.22
CA VAL A 219 -1.52 7.39 10.28
C VAL A 219 -1.33 7.83 8.83
N GLY A 220 -1.04 6.87 7.96
CA GLY A 220 -1.23 6.97 6.52
C GLY A 220 -2.66 6.61 6.14
N ILE A 221 -3.46 7.59 5.74
CA ILE A 221 -4.88 7.42 5.40
C ILE A 221 -4.98 7.06 3.91
N ALA A 222 -4.96 5.75 3.60
CA ALA A 222 -4.89 5.26 2.22
C ALA A 222 -6.28 5.03 1.62
N THR A 223 -6.78 6.01 0.87
CA THR A 223 -8.12 5.94 0.26
C THR A 223 -8.29 6.89 -0.92
N HIS A 224 -9.11 6.50 -1.90
CA HIS A 224 -9.63 7.37 -2.97
C HIS A 224 -11.12 7.68 -2.81
N ASP A 225 -11.70 7.27 -1.68
CA ASP A 225 -13.12 7.40 -1.39
C ASP A 225 -13.40 8.75 -0.72
N LYS A 226 -14.13 9.62 -1.42
CA LYS A 226 -14.52 10.94 -0.91
C LYS A 226 -15.20 10.86 0.46
N TYR A 227 -16.06 9.87 0.68
CA TYR A 227 -16.74 9.69 1.97
C TYR A 227 -15.74 9.50 3.12
N LEU A 228 -14.67 8.72 2.89
CA LEU A 228 -13.64 8.49 3.89
C LEU A 228 -12.69 9.67 4.07
N ILE A 229 -12.49 10.46 3.01
CA ILE A 229 -11.67 11.68 3.10
C ILE A 229 -12.39 12.73 3.94
N GLU A 230 -13.69 12.97 3.71
CA GLU A 230 -14.47 13.89 4.53
C GLU A 230 -14.54 13.41 5.98
N GLY A 231 -14.83 12.12 6.21
CA GLY A 231 -14.82 11.57 7.57
C GLY A 231 -13.45 11.65 8.25
N ALA A 232 -12.35 11.55 7.50
CA ALA A 232 -11.01 11.79 8.03
C ALA A 232 -10.80 13.25 8.42
N TYR A 233 -11.30 14.22 7.64
CA TYR A 233 -11.25 15.64 8.01
C TYR A 233 -12.01 15.92 9.32
N ASP A 234 -13.20 15.36 9.46
CA ASP A 234 -14.00 15.48 10.68
C ASP A 234 -13.24 14.94 11.90
N LEU A 235 -12.62 13.76 11.77
CA LEU A 235 -11.82 13.15 12.84
C LEU A 235 -10.55 13.96 13.15
N ILE A 236 -9.85 14.46 12.14
CA ILE A 236 -8.68 15.32 12.31
C ILE A 236 -9.06 16.58 13.11
N GLY A 237 -10.20 17.21 12.78
CA GLY A 237 -10.73 18.38 13.48
C GLY A 237 -11.15 18.06 14.92
N LYS A 238 -11.93 16.99 15.11
CA LYS A 238 -12.42 16.52 16.41
C LYS A 238 -11.28 16.24 17.39
N TYR A 239 -10.23 15.57 16.95
CA TYR A 239 -9.09 15.18 17.78
C TYR A 239 -7.92 16.18 17.74
N LYS A 240 -8.05 17.28 16.99
CA LYS A 240 -7.00 18.29 16.79
C LYS A 240 -5.66 17.66 16.40
N VAL A 241 -5.70 16.69 15.49
CA VAL A 241 -4.54 15.88 15.14
C VAL A 241 -3.47 16.78 14.47
N PRO A 242 -2.23 16.82 15.00
CA PRO A 242 -1.19 17.64 14.39
C PRO A 242 -0.84 17.19 12.97
N LYS A 243 -0.52 18.12 12.07
CA LYS A 243 -0.23 17.83 10.65
C LYS A 243 0.96 16.89 10.41
N ASN A 244 1.86 16.75 11.37
CA ASN A 244 2.99 15.81 11.33
C ASN A 244 2.65 14.41 11.87
N ARG A 245 1.38 14.15 12.23
CA ARG A 245 0.91 12.86 12.76
C ARG A 245 0.05 12.06 11.79
N TYR A 246 -0.18 12.59 10.59
CA TYR A 246 -0.89 11.88 9.55
C TYR A 246 -0.48 12.37 8.16
N GLU A 247 -0.84 11.58 7.17
CA GLU A 247 -0.80 11.95 5.76
C GLU A 247 -1.92 11.23 5.00
N PHE A 248 -2.41 11.81 3.92
CA PHE A 248 -3.28 11.11 2.99
C PHE A 248 -2.45 10.35 1.99
N GLN A 249 -2.92 9.17 1.59
CA GLN A 249 -2.20 8.31 0.66
C GLN A 249 -3.09 7.85 -0.49
N MET A 250 -2.56 7.92 -1.71
CA MET A 250 -3.27 7.50 -2.92
C MET A 250 -2.36 6.77 -3.89
N LEU A 251 -2.91 5.80 -4.61
CA LEU A 251 -2.21 5.13 -5.72
C LEU A 251 -1.89 6.09 -6.86
N TYR A 252 -0.71 5.93 -7.46
CA TYR A 252 -0.27 6.62 -8.66
C TYR A 252 -1.27 6.46 -9.82
N GLY A 253 -1.42 7.50 -10.65
CA GLY A 253 -2.41 7.53 -11.75
C GLY A 253 -3.91 7.56 -11.37
N VAL A 254 -4.29 7.39 -10.10
CA VAL A 254 -5.67 7.41 -9.63
C VAL A 254 -6.09 8.78 -9.07
N THR A 255 -7.20 9.33 -9.58
CA THR A 255 -7.89 10.56 -9.13
C THR A 255 -6.97 11.77 -8.84
N PRO A 256 -6.20 12.29 -9.82
CA PRO A 256 -5.30 13.44 -9.60
C PRO A 256 -6.01 14.69 -9.05
N GLU A 257 -7.23 14.97 -9.51
CA GLU A 257 -8.03 16.11 -9.03
C GLU A 257 -8.33 16.02 -7.53
N LEU A 258 -8.66 14.82 -7.04
CA LEU A 258 -8.92 14.59 -5.61
C LEU A 258 -7.64 14.70 -4.77
N ARG A 259 -6.48 14.32 -5.33
CA ARG A 259 -5.20 14.59 -4.67
C ARG A 259 -4.96 16.07 -4.54
N GLN A 260 -5.20 16.81 -5.62
CA GLN A 260 -4.99 18.26 -5.63
C GLN A 260 -5.90 18.96 -4.62
N SER A 261 -7.16 18.53 -4.47
CA SER A 261 -8.04 19.11 -3.46
C SER A 261 -7.52 18.91 -2.03
N ILE A 262 -6.97 17.73 -1.71
CA ILE A 262 -6.37 17.44 -0.40
C ILE A 262 -5.13 18.31 -0.14
N ILE A 263 -4.28 18.47 -1.16
CA ILE A 263 -3.08 19.31 -1.08
C ILE A 263 -3.46 20.78 -0.89
N ASN A 264 -4.47 21.26 -1.63
CA ASN A 264 -4.97 22.64 -1.52
C ASN A 264 -5.60 22.92 -0.15
N ALA A 265 -6.21 21.91 0.49
CA ALA A 265 -6.65 21.96 1.89
C ALA A 265 -5.47 21.95 2.90
N GLY A 266 -4.23 21.85 2.42
CA GLY A 266 -3.02 21.97 3.23
C GLY A 266 -2.65 20.70 4.00
N HIS A 267 -3.09 19.53 3.52
CA HIS A 267 -2.73 18.24 4.08
C HIS A 267 -1.60 17.57 3.28
N THR A 268 -0.75 16.82 3.98
CA THR A 268 0.33 16.03 3.38
C THR A 268 -0.25 14.93 2.49
N MET A 269 0.26 14.80 1.27
CA MET A 269 -0.10 13.76 0.32
C MET A 269 1.12 12.88 0.02
N ARG A 270 0.94 11.57 0.12
CA ARG A 270 1.89 10.56 -0.35
C ARG A 270 1.29 9.70 -1.44
N VAL A 271 2.01 9.53 -2.54
CA VAL A 271 1.58 8.69 -3.65
C VAL A 271 2.28 7.34 -3.60
N TYR A 272 1.50 6.26 -3.63
CA TYR A 272 1.98 4.90 -3.79
C TYR A 272 2.38 4.68 -5.25
N LEU A 273 3.68 4.49 -5.47
CA LEU A 273 4.35 4.56 -6.75
C LEU A 273 4.87 3.17 -7.15
N PRO A 274 4.03 2.34 -7.79
CA PRO A 274 4.45 1.04 -8.27
C PRO A 274 5.27 1.18 -9.56
N PHE A 275 6.32 0.38 -9.67
CA PHE A 275 7.11 0.23 -10.90
C PHE A 275 7.73 -1.18 -10.97
N GLY A 276 8.12 -1.63 -12.15
CA GLY A 276 8.76 -2.94 -12.33
C GLY A 276 8.09 -3.80 -13.38
N LYS A 277 8.78 -4.89 -13.74
CA LYS A 277 8.38 -5.80 -14.83
C LYS A 277 7.18 -6.69 -14.48
N GLU A 278 6.96 -6.99 -13.19
CA GLU A 278 5.84 -7.84 -12.73
C GLU A 278 4.51 -7.08 -12.61
N TRP A 279 4.25 -6.15 -13.53
CA TRP A 279 3.08 -5.28 -13.49
C TRP A 279 1.75 -5.99 -13.72
N PHE A 280 1.75 -7.18 -14.34
CA PHE A 280 0.52 -7.85 -14.79
C PHE A 280 -0.39 -8.25 -13.62
N GLY A 281 0.18 -8.86 -12.58
CA GLY A 281 -0.57 -9.26 -11.37
C GLY A 281 -1.17 -8.04 -10.66
N TYR A 282 -0.39 -6.99 -10.49
CA TYR A 282 -0.86 -5.73 -9.90
C TYR A 282 -1.99 -5.08 -10.71
N SER A 283 -1.80 -4.99 -12.03
CA SER A 283 -2.76 -4.39 -12.95
C SER A 283 -4.10 -5.12 -12.94
N THR A 284 -4.08 -6.44 -12.97
CA THR A 284 -5.31 -7.24 -12.97
C THR A 284 -6.12 -7.08 -11.69
N ARG A 285 -5.49 -7.01 -10.51
CA ARG A 285 -6.19 -6.69 -9.25
C ARG A 285 -6.81 -5.28 -9.29
N ARG A 286 -6.06 -4.27 -9.74
CA ARG A 286 -6.58 -2.90 -9.89
C ARG A 286 -7.76 -2.80 -10.85
N LEU A 287 -7.74 -3.55 -11.95
CA LEU A 287 -8.85 -3.59 -12.90
C LEU A 287 -10.11 -4.21 -12.27
N LYS A 288 -9.96 -5.28 -11.47
CA LYS A 288 -11.09 -5.90 -10.76
C LYS A 288 -11.80 -4.95 -9.79
N GLU A 289 -11.09 -3.99 -9.22
CA GLU A 289 -11.63 -2.99 -8.30
C GLU A 289 -12.30 -1.79 -8.96
N ASN A 290 -12.15 -1.61 -10.28
CA ASN A 290 -12.71 -0.48 -10.99
C ASN A 290 -13.77 -0.90 -12.02
N PRO A 291 -15.05 -0.99 -11.62
CA PRO A 291 -16.14 -1.41 -12.50
C PRO A 291 -16.30 -0.51 -13.74
N LYS A 292 -16.02 0.80 -13.59
CA LYS A 292 -16.09 1.76 -14.71
C LYS A 292 -14.99 1.49 -15.75
N MET A 293 -13.77 1.22 -15.29
CA MET A 293 -12.66 0.85 -16.18
C MET A 293 -12.92 -0.48 -16.88
N MET A 294 -13.52 -1.45 -16.18
CA MET A 294 -13.95 -2.71 -16.77
C MET A 294 -14.98 -2.51 -17.89
N TRP A 295 -15.91 -1.57 -17.74
CA TRP A 295 -16.88 -1.27 -18.79
C TRP A 295 -16.21 -0.67 -20.04
N HIS A 296 -15.19 0.18 -19.87
CA HIS A 296 -14.38 0.66 -21.00
C HIS A 296 -13.58 -0.46 -21.69
N ILE A 297 -13.08 -1.43 -20.93
CA ILE A 297 -12.39 -2.62 -21.45
C ILE A 297 -13.35 -3.50 -22.27
N ILE A 298 -14.54 -3.77 -21.74
CA ILE A 298 -15.59 -4.54 -22.44
C ILE A 298 -15.94 -3.83 -23.76
N LYS A 299 -16.18 -2.52 -23.73
CA LYS A 299 -16.42 -1.75 -24.96
C LYS A 299 -15.28 -1.87 -25.98
N ALA A 300 -14.03 -1.77 -25.55
CA ALA A 300 -12.89 -1.87 -26.46
C ALA A 300 -12.76 -3.26 -27.13
N LEU A 301 -13.27 -4.33 -26.50
CA LEU A 301 -13.31 -5.68 -27.05
C LEU A 301 -14.47 -5.89 -28.03
N PHE A 302 -15.60 -5.20 -27.85
CA PHE A 302 -16.79 -5.34 -28.69
C PHE A 302 -16.92 -4.27 -29.79
N VAL A 303 -16.18 -3.16 -29.73
CA VAL A 303 -16.17 -2.07 -30.74
C VAL A 303 -15.04 -2.26 -31.78
N ARG A 304 -14.50 -3.48 -31.90
CA ARG A 304 -13.71 -3.91 -33.06
C ARG A 304 -14.52 -4.78 -34.03
N GLY A 305 -15.83 -4.52 -34.10
CA GLY A 305 -16.72 -4.87 -35.20
C GLY A 305 -17.21 -3.60 -35.87
#